data_AF-A0AA88WTL2-F1
#
_entry.id   AF-A0AA88WTL2-F1
#
_cell.length_a   1.000
_cell.length_b   1.000
_cell.length_c   1.000
_cell.angle_alpha   90.00
_cell.angle_beta   90.00
_cell.angle_gamma   90.00
#
_symmetry.space_group_name_H-M   'P 1'
#
loop_
_entity.id
_entity.type
_entity.pdbx_description
1 polymer ?
#
loop_
_entity_poly.entity_id
_entity_poly.type
_entity_poly.pdbx_seq_one_letter_code
_entity_poly.pdbx_strand_id
1 'polypeptide(L)'
;MEGLSLVFGEYELAYYGVSREQMVLSSCVGYASALIFGTLLGMLSDLIGQKKICLTFCILHIFVGIWKRLVSHPSVWLASVCLSLTNSIYLFNFETWMVIEHDKIGHNKDTLSDMFWLMTFFDSASFIGSQMLANWLVGNNVEQHLVSPSTASVLLAVISLIVVCRGWKDSSQTAAFKDYSRSLFLCLID
;
A
#
# COMPACT_ATOMS: atom_id res chain seq x y z
N MET A 1 35.83 8.16 -6.99
CA MET A 1 34.59 8.19 -7.80
C MET A 1 33.50 8.67 -6.87
N GLU A 2 33.09 9.93 -7.00
CA GLU A 2 31.92 10.48 -6.30
C GLU A 2 30.69 9.73 -6.82
N GLY A 3 30.24 8.75 -6.04
CA GLY A 3 29.05 7.99 -6.35
C GLY A 3 27.82 8.89 -6.26
N LEU A 4 26.91 8.75 -7.21
CA LEU A 4 25.52 9.22 -7.11
C LEU A 4 25.04 9.09 -5.66
N SER A 5 24.46 10.16 -5.12
CA SER A 5 23.83 10.14 -3.80
C SER A 5 22.95 8.90 -3.70
N LEU A 6 23.27 8.00 -2.77
CA LEU A 6 22.49 6.79 -2.55
C LEU A 6 21.04 7.19 -2.27
N VAL A 7 20.12 6.49 -2.93
CA VAL A 7 18.69 6.62 -2.67
C VAL A 7 18.43 6.17 -1.23
N PHE A 8 17.60 6.89 -0.47
CA PHE A 8 17.39 6.66 0.97
C PHE A 8 17.20 5.17 1.32
N GLY A 9 16.43 4.42 0.53
CA GLY A 9 16.20 2.99 0.79
C GLY A 9 17.48 2.14 0.71
N GLU A 10 18.35 2.40 -0.26
CA GLU A 10 19.64 1.73 -0.37
C GLU A 10 20.58 2.14 0.76
N TYR A 11 20.57 3.43 1.13
CA TYR A 11 21.36 3.95 2.25
C TYR A 11 20.97 3.30 3.59
N GLU A 12 19.66 3.24 3.89
CA GLU A 12 19.13 2.63 5.12
C GLU A 12 19.51 1.14 5.20
N LEU A 13 19.33 0.37 4.12
CA LEU A 13 19.64 -1.06 4.10
C LEU A 13 21.15 -1.32 4.16
N ALA A 14 21.97 -0.49 3.50
CA ALA A 14 23.42 -0.58 3.59
C ALA A 14 23.92 -0.28 5.00
N TYR A 15 23.30 0.68 5.71
CA TYR A 15 23.59 0.96 7.12
C TYR A 15 23.33 -0.26 8.02
N TYR A 16 22.27 -1.03 7.74
CA TYR A 16 21.99 -2.30 8.42
C TYR A 16 22.86 -3.48 7.97
N GLY A 17 23.83 -3.27 7.07
CA GLY A 17 24.77 -4.30 6.59
C GLY A 17 24.18 -5.25 5.55
N VAL A 18 23.06 -4.90 4.91
CA VAL A 18 22.42 -5.73 3.89
C VAL A 18 23.19 -5.63 2.57
N SER A 19 23.52 -6.77 1.96
CA SER A 19 24.22 -6.76 0.66
C SER A 19 23.29 -6.34 -0.48
N ARG A 20 23.84 -5.76 -1.55
CA ARG A 20 23.05 -5.39 -2.74
C ARG A 20 22.27 -6.58 -3.33
N GLU A 21 22.88 -7.77 -3.34
CA GLU A 21 22.22 -9.00 -3.77
C GLU A 21 20.99 -9.33 -2.92
N GLN A 22 21.09 -9.19 -1.60
CA GLN A 22 19.98 -9.38 -0.68
C GLN A 22 18.87 -8.34 -0.88
N MET A 23 19.22 -7.08 -1.17
CA MET A 23 18.22 -6.04 -1.46
C MET A 23 17.41 -6.37 -2.73
N VAL A 24 18.10 -6.81 -3.79
CA VAL A 24 17.46 -7.21 -5.05
C VAL A 24 16.58 -8.44 -4.84
N LEU A 25 17.12 -9.49 -4.19
CA LEU A 25 16.35 -10.71 -3.94
C LEU A 25 15.13 -10.42 -3.05
N SER A 26 15.26 -9.57 -2.04
CA SER A 26 14.14 -9.18 -1.20
C SER A 26 13.05 -8.51 -2.03
N SER A 27 13.41 -7.60 -2.92
CA SER A 27 12.46 -6.95 -3.83
C SER A 27 11.74 -7.96 -4.71
N CYS A 28 12.47 -8.94 -5.28
CA CYS A 28 11.88 -10.04 -6.04
C CYS A 28 10.88 -10.86 -5.21
N VAL A 29 11.21 -11.18 -3.96
CA VAL A 29 10.31 -11.91 -3.05
C VAL A 29 9.05 -11.10 -2.74
N GLY A 30 9.19 -9.79 -2.53
CA GLY A 30 8.06 -8.87 -2.41
C GLY A 30 7.13 -8.96 -3.62
N TYR A 31 7.65 -8.77 -4.84
CA TYR A 31 6.84 -8.86 -6.06
C TYR A 31 6.22 -10.24 -6.27
N ALA A 32 6.97 -11.33 -6.02
CA ALA A 32 6.44 -12.68 -6.10
C ALA A 32 5.29 -12.90 -5.11
N SER A 33 5.41 -12.38 -3.89
CA SER A 33 4.35 -12.46 -2.89
C SER A 33 3.10 -11.67 -3.33
N ALA A 34 3.27 -10.48 -3.91
CA ALA A 34 2.15 -9.71 -4.47
C ALA A 34 1.44 -10.45 -5.61
N LEU A 35 2.17 -11.15 -6.48
CA LEU A 35 1.56 -11.94 -7.56
C LEU A 35 0.75 -13.13 -7.03
N ILE A 36 1.28 -13.85 -6.03
CA ILE A 36 0.62 -15.04 -5.49
C ILE A 36 -0.58 -14.67 -4.61
N PHE A 37 -0.37 -13.74 -3.68
CA PHE A 37 -1.37 -13.40 -2.67
C PHE A 37 -2.26 -12.22 -3.08
N GLY A 38 -1.87 -11.42 -4.08
CA GLY A 38 -2.65 -10.26 -4.53
C GLY A 38 -4.05 -10.65 -5.01
N THR A 39 -4.16 -11.71 -5.81
CA THR A 39 -5.46 -12.22 -6.27
C THR A 39 -6.32 -12.72 -5.11
N LEU A 40 -5.73 -13.44 -4.15
CA LEU A 40 -6.43 -13.90 -2.96
C LEU A 40 -6.93 -12.72 -2.11
N LEU A 41 -6.12 -11.69 -1.94
CA LEU A 41 -6.47 -10.46 -1.23
C LEU A 41 -7.55 -9.66 -1.96
N GLY A 42 -7.52 -9.63 -3.30
CA GLY A 42 -8.58 -9.02 -4.12
C GLY A 42 -9.92 -9.72 -3.91
N MET A 43 -9.96 -11.05 -4.03
CA MET A 43 -11.18 -11.83 -3.75
C MET A 43 -11.66 -11.64 -2.30
N LEU A 44 -10.74 -11.63 -1.34
CA LEU A 44 -11.07 -11.40 0.06
C LEU A 44 -11.61 -9.98 0.28
N SER A 45 -11.17 -9.01 -0.52
CA SER A 45 -11.64 -7.64 -0.44
C SER A 45 -13.09 -7.49 -0.85
N ASP A 46 -13.49 -8.19 -1.89
CA ASP A 46 -14.89 -8.22 -2.34
C ASP A 46 -15.80 -8.80 -1.26
N LEU A 47 -15.29 -9.74 -0.44
CA LEU A 47 -16.03 -10.38 0.65
C LEU A 47 -16.08 -9.55 1.94
N ILE A 48 -14.94 -9.00 2.36
CA ILE A 48 -14.78 -8.33 3.66
C ILE A 48 -15.26 -6.86 3.57
N GLY A 49 -15.23 -6.27 2.38
CA GLY A 49 -15.67 -4.91 2.11
C GLY A 49 -14.54 -3.88 2.15
N GLN A 50 -14.72 -2.79 1.40
CA GLN A 50 -13.69 -1.81 1.08
C GLN A 50 -13.16 -1.08 2.32
N LYS A 51 -14.06 -0.72 3.26
CA LYS A 51 -13.68 -0.05 4.50
C LYS A 51 -12.71 -0.89 5.33
N LYS A 52 -13.02 -2.17 5.55
CA LYS A 52 -12.20 -3.07 6.37
C LYS A 52 -10.85 -3.36 5.72
N ILE A 53 -10.82 -3.49 4.39
CA ILE A 53 -9.58 -3.68 3.63
C ILE A 53 -8.68 -2.44 3.71
N CYS A 54 -9.26 -1.25 3.63
CA CYS A 54 -8.54 0.00 3.85
C CYS A 54 -7.95 0.11 5.27
N LEU A 55 -8.67 -0.41 6.28
CA LEU A 55 -8.12 -0.52 7.64
C LEU A 55 -6.96 -1.52 7.71
N THR A 56 -7.07 -2.68 7.07
CA THR A 56 -5.98 -3.66 6.97
C THR A 56 -4.72 -3.05 6.34
N PHE A 57 -4.88 -2.27 5.28
CA PHE A 57 -3.78 -1.49 4.68
C PHE A 57 -3.08 -0.58 5.71
N CYS A 58 -3.86 0.21 6.45
CA CYS A 58 -3.31 1.12 7.45
C CYS A 58 -2.59 0.36 8.59
N ILE A 59 -3.19 -0.73 9.06
CA ILE A 59 -2.63 -1.58 10.13
C ILE A 59 -1.30 -2.20 9.69
N LEU A 60 -1.22 -2.75 8.46
CA LEU A 60 0.00 -3.33 7.93
C LEU A 60 1.13 -2.29 7.81
N HIS A 61 0.83 -1.08 7.33
CA HIS A 61 1.81 0.01 7.28
C HIS A 61 2.33 0.41 8.67
N ILE A 62 1.42 0.56 9.65
CA ILE A 62 1.80 0.87 11.04
C ILE A 62 2.65 -0.28 11.62
N PHE A 63 2.26 -1.53 11.39
CA PHE A 63 2.99 -2.71 11.84
C PHE A 63 4.43 -2.72 11.29
N VAL A 64 4.62 -2.54 9.98
CA VAL A 64 5.96 -2.50 9.36
C VAL A 64 6.77 -1.32 9.90
N GLY A 65 6.17 -0.15 10.05
CA GLY A 65 6.87 1.04 10.57
C GLY A 65 7.32 0.89 12.03
N ILE A 66 6.47 0.34 12.89
CA ILE A 66 6.82 0.03 14.29
C ILE A 66 7.87 -1.08 14.34
N TRP A 67 7.70 -2.13 13.53
CA TRP A 67 8.65 -3.26 13.46
C TRP A 67 10.06 -2.80 13.10
N LYS A 68 10.20 -1.94 12.09
CA LYS A 68 11.47 -1.31 11.70
C LYS A 68 12.11 -0.49 12.83
N ARG A 69 11.30 0.07 13.75
CA ARG A 69 11.80 0.86 14.87
C ARG A 69 12.22 0.01 16.07
N LEU A 70 11.50 -1.08 16.35
CA LEU A 70 11.74 -1.92 17.52
C LEU A 70 12.88 -2.92 17.33
N VAL A 71 13.14 -3.33 16.09
CA VAL A 71 14.11 -4.39 15.79
C VAL A 71 15.39 -3.77 15.21
N SER A 72 16.53 -4.01 15.86
CA SER A 72 17.83 -3.48 15.41
C SER A 72 18.29 -4.01 14.04
N HIS A 73 17.81 -5.19 13.65
CA HIS A 73 18.03 -5.79 12.32
C HIS A 73 16.69 -6.29 11.77
N PRO A 74 15.82 -5.40 11.24
CA PRO A 74 14.53 -5.81 10.74
C PRO A 74 14.71 -6.74 9.53
N SER A 75 14.00 -7.87 9.52
CA SER A 75 14.02 -8.79 8.38
C SER A 75 13.53 -8.07 7.11
N VAL A 76 14.45 -7.83 6.18
CA VAL A 76 14.20 -7.14 4.90
C VAL A 76 13.17 -7.91 4.09
N TRP A 77 13.24 -9.24 4.11
CA TRP A 77 12.29 -10.13 3.44
C TRP A 77 10.86 -9.95 3.92
N LEU A 78 10.67 -9.95 5.25
CA LEU A 78 9.35 -9.79 5.84
C LEU A 78 8.80 -8.40 5.56
N ALA A 79 9.64 -7.36 5.70
CA ALA A 79 9.25 -6.00 5.37
C ALA A 79 8.83 -5.88 3.90
N SER A 80 9.58 -6.50 2.99
CA SER A 80 9.26 -6.50 1.56
C SER A 80 7.96 -7.22 1.25
N VAL A 81 7.71 -8.41 1.81
CA VAL A 81 6.44 -9.12 1.66
C VAL A 81 5.28 -8.27 2.17
N CYS A 82 5.37 -7.76 3.41
CA CYS A 82 4.30 -6.96 3.99
C CYS A 82 4.02 -5.68 3.16
N LEU A 83 5.06 -4.96 2.73
CA LEU A 83 4.91 -3.76 1.92
C LEU A 83 4.31 -4.07 0.54
N SER A 84 4.74 -5.16 -0.10
CA SER A 84 4.19 -5.59 -1.39
C SER A 84 2.72 -5.99 -1.30
N LEU A 85 2.31 -6.73 -0.26
CA LEU A 85 0.90 -7.04 -0.01
C LEU A 85 0.07 -5.79 0.27
N THR A 86 0.64 -4.85 1.02
CA THR A 86 0.00 -3.57 1.32
C THR A 86 -0.22 -2.74 0.06
N ASN A 87 0.76 -2.72 -0.86
CA ASN A 87 0.63 -2.08 -2.16
C ASN A 87 -0.45 -2.74 -3.03
N SER A 88 -0.51 -4.09 -3.05
CA SER A 88 -1.60 -4.80 -3.73
C SER A 88 -2.96 -4.39 -3.18
N ILE A 89 -3.10 -4.35 -1.85
CA ILE A 89 -4.33 -3.91 -1.18
C ILE A 89 -4.75 -2.52 -1.60
N TYR A 90 -3.80 -1.59 -1.66
CA TYR A 90 -4.08 -0.22 -2.08
C TYR A 90 -4.65 -0.16 -3.49
N LEU A 91 -3.99 -0.83 -4.45
CA LEU A 91 -4.39 -0.81 -5.86
C LEU A 91 -5.81 -1.35 -6.05
N PHE A 92 -6.07 -2.62 -5.71
CA PHE A 92 -7.39 -3.20 -5.99
C PHE A 92 -8.52 -2.53 -5.18
N ASN A 93 -8.26 -2.03 -3.97
CA ASN A 93 -9.27 -1.33 -3.16
C ASN A 93 -9.67 -0.03 -3.84
N PHE A 94 -8.68 0.74 -4.30
CA PHE A 94 -8.94 2.00 -5.00
C PHE A 94 -9.62 1.77 -6.35
N GLU A 95 -9.16 0.81 -7.15
CA GLU A 95 -9.80 0.44 -8.42
C GLU A 95 -11.26 0.03 -8.19
N THR A 96 -11.53 -0.86 -7.22
CA THR A 96 -12.89 -1.32 -6.92
C THR A 96 -13.76 -0.18 -6.42
N TRP A 97 -13.25 0.68 -5.52
CA TRP A 97 -13.99 1.83 -5.02
C TRP A 97 -14.33 2.83 -6.13
N MET A 98 -13.39 3.11 -7.03
CA MET A 98 -13.60 3.99 -8.18
C MET A 98 -14.71 3.46 -9.08
N VAL A 99 -14.70 2.16 -9.40
CA VAL A 99 -15.76 1.53 -10.22
C VAL A 99 -17.12 1.62 -9.53
N ILE A 100 -17.20 1.32 -8.23
CA ILE A 100 -18.44 1.42 -7.46
C ILE A 100 -18.99 2.85 -7.45
N GLU A 101 -18.13 3.85 -7.24
CA GLU A 101 -18.56 5.24 -7.17
C GLU A 101 -18.96 5.79 -8.55
N HIS A 102 -18.24 5.39 -9.61
CA HIS A 102 -18.59 5.73 -10.99
C HIS A 102 -19.97 5.15 -11.38
N ASP A 103 -20.23 3.89 -11.02
CA ASP A 103 -21.51 3.22 -11.27
C ASP A 103 -22.70 3.92 -10.58
N LYS A 104 -22.52 4.40 -9.35
CA LYS A 104 -23.56 5.18 -8.63
C LYS A 104 -23.92 6.49 -9.32
N ILE A 105 -22.94 7.14 -9.96
CA ILE A 105 -23.12 8.44 -10.61
C ILE A 105 -23.70 8.24 -12.03
N GLY A 106 -23.58 7.05 -12.61
CA GLY A 106 -24.17 6.70 -13.91
C GLY A 106 -23.50 7.41 -15.09
N HIS A 107 -22.25 7.83 -14.96
CA HIS A 107 -21.50 8.54 -16.00
C HIS A 107 -21.01 7.61 -17.13
N ASN A 108 -20.61 8.20 -18.26
CA ASN A 108 -20.09 7.48 -19.42
C ASN A 108 -18.74 6.79 -19.12
N LYS A 109 -18.43 5.72 -19.88
CA LYS A 109 -17.20 4.92 -19.75
C LYS A 109 -15.91 5.70 -20.01
N ASP A 110 -15.93 6.73 -20.84
CA ASP A 110 -14.75 7.56 -21.13
C ASP A 110 -14.23 8.24 -19.86
N THR A 111 -15.13 8.70 -18.99
CA THR A 111 -14.78 9.33 -17.72
C THR A 111 -14.13 8.35 -16.73
N LEU A 112 -14.45 7.06 -16.80
CA LEU A 112 -13.81 6.04 -15.97
C LEU A 112 -12.35 5.83 -16.39
N SER A 113 -12.09 5.79 -17.71
CA SER A 113 -10.72 5.70 -18.24
C SER A 113 -9.87 6.88 -17.79
N ASP A 114 -10.42 8.10 -17.82
CA ASP A 114 -9.73 9.31 -17.34
C ASP A 114 -9.38 9.23 -15.85
N MET A 115 -10.27 8.66 -15.02
CA MET A 115 -10.01 8.48 -13.58
C MET A 115 -8.89 7.47 -13.31
N PHE A 116 -8.83 6.35 -14.05
CA PHE A 116 -7.72 5.39 -13.96
C PHE A 116 -6.38 5.97 -14.43
N TRP A 117 -6.41 6.78 -15.49
CA TRP A 117 -5.22 7.49 -15.95
C TRP A 117 -4.70 8.45 -14.87
N LEU A 118 -5.61 9.25 -14.29
CA LEU A 118 -5.27 10.23 -13.26
C LEU A 118 -4.76 9.56 -11.98
N MET A 119 -5.35 8.42 -11.59
CA MET A 119 -4.87 7.57 -10.50
C MET A 119 -3.41 7.16 -10.71
N THR A 120 -3.11 6.56 -11.87
CA THR A 120 -1.76 6.06 -12.18
C THR A 120 -0.74 7.20 -12.20
N PHE A 121 -1.14 8.38 -12.72
CA PHE A 121 -0.32 9.58 -12.72
C PHE A 121 0.00 10.06 -11.29
N PHE A 122 -1.01 10.20 -10.43
CA PHE A 122 -0.80 10.65 -9.05
C PHE A 122 -0.03 9.64 -8.22
N ASP A 123 -0.22 8.34 -8.43
CA ASP A 123 0.54 7.29 -7.78
C ASP A 123 2.04 7.40 -8.12
N SER A 124 2.35 7.53 -9.41
CA SER A 124 3.72 7.72 -9.89
C SER A 124 4.35 9.03 -9.38
N ALA A 125 3.59 10.13 -9.40
CA ALA A 125 4.04 11.43 -8.90
C ALA A 125 4.31 11.38 -7.38
N SER A 126 3.45 10.70 -6.62
CA SER A 126 3.62 10.46 -5.19
C SER A 126 4.86 9.62 -4.90
N PHE A 127 5.11 8.57 -5.68
CA PHE A 127 6.29 7.73 -5.53
C PHE A 127 7.58 8.55 -5.69
N ILE A 128 7.68 9.35 -6.76
CA ILE A 128 8.83 10.24 -6.99
C ILE A 128 8.95 11.28 -5.88
N GLY A 129 7.86 11.96 -5.54
CA GLY A 129 7.83 13.00 -4.51
C GLY A 129 8.24 12.49 -3.13
N SER A 130 7.75 11.31 -2.74
CA SER A 130 8.10 10.66 -1.47
C SER A 130 9.58 10.30 -1.40
N GLN A 131 10.16 9.84 -2.51
CA GLN A 131 11.58 9.51 -2.59
C GLN A 131 12.46 10.76 -2.48
N MET A 132 12.08 11.86 -3.14
CA MET A 132 12.77 13.14 -3.01
C MET A 132 12.69 13.68 -1.58
N LEU A 133 11.52 13.62 -0.97
CA LEU A 133 11.30 14.07 0.41
C LEU A 133 12.12 13.22 1.41
N ALA A 134 12.16 11.91 1.23
CA ALA A 134 12.96 11.01 2.07
C ALA A 134 14.45 11.33 1.97
N ASN A 135 14.97 11.56 0.75
CA ASN A 135 16.37 11.94 0.55
C ASN A 135 16.68 13.30 1.20
N TRP A 136 15.79 14.28 1.07
CA TRP A 136 15.94 15.60 1.68
C TRP A 136 15.94 15.54 3.22
N LEU A 137 15.03 14.75 3.80
CA LEU A 137 14.94 14.54 5.25
C LEU A 137 16.23 13.97 5.86
N VAL A 138 16.93 13.08 5.14
CA VAL A 138 18.20 12.50 5.57
C VAL A 138 19.38 13.44 5.35
N GLY A 139 19.42 14.17 4.22
CA GLY A 139 20.51 15.08 3.90
C GLY A 139 20.68 16.24 4.88
N ASN A 140 19.59 16.72 5.49
CA ASN A 140 19.63 17.85 6.42
C ASN A 140 19.83 17.48 7.90
N ASN A 141 19.70 16.20 8.29
CA ASN A 141 19.57 15.80 9.71
C ASN A 141 20.60 14.75 10.16
N VAL A 142 21.86 14.86 9.72
CA VAL A 142 22.95 13.93 10.10
C VAL A 142 23.15 13.84 11.63
N GLU A 143 22.71 14.83 12.42
CA GLU A 143 22.85 14.85 13.88
C GLU A 143 21.55 14.66 14.70
N GLN A 144 20.37 14.60 14.07
CA GLN A 144 19.10 14.45 14.82
C GLN A 144 18.26 13.29 14.29
N HIS A 145 18.38 12.14 14.96
CA HIS A 145 17.61 10.90 14.79
C HIS A 145 16.06 11.05 14.89
N LEU A 146 15.51 12.26 15.06
CA LEU A 146 14.12 12.46 15.45
C LEU A 146 13.12 12.46 14.27
N VAL A 147 13.56 12.76 13.05
CA VAL A 147 12.69 12.75 11.84
C VAL A 147 13.19 11.74 10.81
N SER A 148 13.25 10.47 11.23
CA SER A 148 13.46 9.36 10.29
C SER A 148 12.27 9.26 9.31
N PRO A 149 12.50 9.03 8.01
CA PRO A 149 11.42 8.81 7.02
C PRO A 149 10.42 7.71 7.43
N SER A 150 10.86 6.73 8.22
CA SER A 150 9.98 5.71 8.83
C SER A 150 8.93 6.34 9.75
N THR A 151 9.30 7.33 10.57
CA THR A 151 8.37 8.06 11.44
C THR A 151 7.33 8.84 10.63
N ALA A 152 7.75 9.50 9.54
CA ALA A 152 6.84 10.23 8.67
C ALA A 152 5.81 9.28 8.03
N SER A 153 6.24 8.09 7.58
CA SER A 153 5.34 7.07 7.04
C SER A 153 4.31 6.58 8.06
N VAL A 154 4.71 6.33 9.31
CA VAL A 154 3.78 5.93 10.38
C VAL A 154 2.76 7.03 10.68
N LEU A 155 3.18 8.29 10.76
CA LEU A 155 2.27 9.42 10.99
C LEU A 155 1.24 9.54 9.85
N LEU A 156 1.68 9.42 8.60
CA LEU A 156 0.78 9.41 7.45
C LEU A 156 -0.21 8.25 7.52
N ALA A 157 0.24 7.05 7.86
CA ALA A 157 -0.66 5.89 8.01
C ALA A 157 -1.70 6.09 9.12
N VAL A 158 -1.32 6.73 10.24
CA VAL A 158 -2.25 7.08 11.33
C VAL A 158 -3.26 8.14 10.89
N ILE A 159 -2.82 9.16 10.14
CA ILE A 159 -3.74 10.17 9.57
C ILE A 159 -4.73 9.50 8.61
N SER A 160 -4.25 8.65 7.70
CA SER A 160 -5.09 7.88 6.79
C SER A 160 -6.11 7.02 7.54
N LEU A 161 -5.67 6.34 8.60
CA LEU A 161 -6.55 5.55 9.46
C LEU A 161 -7.67 6.41 10.07
N ILE A 162 -7.35 7.59 10.60
CA ILE A 162 -8.33 8.53 11.17
C ILE A 162 -9.32 9.01 10.10
N VAL A 163 -8.82 9.36 8.90
CA VAL A 163 -9.66 9.81 7.78
C VAL A 163 -10.61 8.72 7.34
N VAL A 164 -10.14 7.48 7.18
CA VAL A 164 -10.98 6.33 6.78
C VAL A 164 -12.04 6.03 7.83
N CYS A 165 -11.65 6.03 9.12
CA CYS A 165 -12.58 5.81 10.22
C CYS A 165 -13.68 6.88 10.30
N ARG A 166 -13.37 8.15 9.97
CA ARG A 166 -14.33 9.27 10.04
C ARG A 166 -15.12 9.49 8.75
N GLY A 167 -14.53 9.23 7.60
CA GLY A 167 -15.08 9.57 6.29
C GLY A 167 -16.02 8.53 5.70
N TRP A 168 -15.86 7.25 6.07
CA TRP A 168 -16.63 6.17 5.44
C TRP A 168 -17.99 5.95 6.11
N LYS A 169 -19.06 6.49 5.50
CA LYS A 169 -20.46 6.15 5.85
C LYS A 169 -20.76 4.71 5.41
N ASP A 170 -21.21 3.88 6.35
CA ASP A 170 -21.39 2.42 6.22
C ASP A 170 -22.53 1.97 5.24
N SER A 171 -23.07 2.84 4.39
CA SER A 171 -24.37 2.63 3.76
C SER A 171 -24.38 1.84 2.43
N SER A 172 -23.24 1.47 1.83
CA SER A 172 -23.23 0.91 0.47
C SER A 172 -23.02 -0.61 0.32
N GLN A 173 -22.75 -1.37 1.40
CA GLN A 173 -22.17 -2.73 1.24
C GLN A 173 -23.02 -3.91 1.76
N THR A 174 -24.14 -3.70 2.46
CA THR A 174 -25.01 -4.82 2.85
C THR A 174 -25.67 -5.51 1.66
N ALA A 175 -25.82 -4.81 0.53
CA ALA A 175 -26.41 -5.35 -0.70
C ALA A 175 -25.44 -6.29 -1.46
N ALA A 176 -24.18 -5.87 -1.66
CA ALA A 176 -23.19 -6.62 -2.44
C ALA A 176 -22.84 -7.99 -1.84
N PHE A 177 -22.77 -8.10 -0.51
CA PHE A 177 -22.53 -9.37 0.19
C PHE A 177 -23.63 -10.41 -0.08
N LYS A 178 -24.89 -9.96 -0.13
CA LYS A 178 -26.04 -10.84 -0.34
C LYS A 178 -26.12 -11.35 -1.78
N ASP A 179 -25.77 -10.51 -2.75
CA ASP A 179 -25.80 -10.88 -4.17
C ASP A 179 -24.62 -11.78 -4.57
N TYR A 180 -23.41 -11.53 -4.04
CA TYR A 180 -22.25 -12.38 -4.33
C TYR A 180 -22.36 -13.76 -3.68
N SER A 181 -22.82 -13.83 -2.42
CA SER A 181 -23.10 -15.11 -1.75
C SER A 181 -24.13 -15.93 -2.52
N ARG A 182 -25.14 -15.27 -3.11
CA ARG A 182 -26.17 -15.94 -3.90
C ARG A 182 -25.62 -16.45 -5.24
N SER A 183 -24.74 -15.70 -5.89
CA SER A 183 -24.09 -16.09 -7.15
C SER A 183 -23.12 -17.26 -6.98
N LEU A 184 -22.32 -17.26 -5.91
CA LEU A 184 -21.45 -18.40 -5.56
C LEU A 184 -22.25 -19.66 -5.22
N PHE A 185 -23.37 -19.50 -4.51
CA PHE A 185 -24.23 -20.64 -4.17
C PHE A 185 -24.92 -21.23 -5.41
N LEU A 186 -25.29 -20.38 -6.38
CA LEU A 186 -25.82 -20.83 -7.67
C LEU A 186 -24.77 -21.57 -8.49
N CYS A 187 -23.53 -21.08 -8.52
CA CYS A 187 -22.44 -21.69 -9.28
C CYS A 187 -21.89 -23.01 -8.67
N LEU A 188 -22.23 -23.30 -7.40
CA LEU A 188 -21.88 -24.56 -6.72
C LEU A 188 -22.98 -25.63 -6.80
N ILE A 189 -24.18 -25.26 -7.27
CA ILE A 189 -25.35 -26.15 -7.37
C ILE A 189 -25.58 -26.66 -8.81
N ASP A 190 -24.98 -26.03 -9.81
CA ASP A 190 -24.85 -26.56 -11.19
C ASP A 190 -23.58 -27.42 -11.34
#